data_AF-A0A7C2MD80-F1
#
_entry.id   AF-A0A7C2MD80-F1
#
_cell.length_a   1.000
_cell.length_b   1.000
_cell.length_c   1.000
_cell.angle_alpha   90.00
_cell.angle_beta   90.00
_cell.angle_gamma   90.00
#
_symmetry.space_group_name_H-M   'P 1'
#
loop_
_entity.id
_entity.type
_entity.pdbx_description
1 polymer ?
#
loop_
_entity_poly.entity_id
_entity_poly.type
_entity_poly.pdbx_seq_one_letter_code
_entity_poly.pdbx_strand_id
1 'polypeptide(L)'
;MRAEGGSKTWWVIRVTLEPMAEEPISTVLWRAGTAGISSSAVNDKVVLAAYFAERPNLNQLRAEIEAFLTALQIPRAHLINIEEERLVEEDWLQKWKE
;
A
#
# COMPACT_ATOMS: atom_id res chain seq x y z
N MET A 1 16.67 33.54 -4.16
CA MET A 1 16.14 32.46 -5.02
C MET A 1 15.10 31.73 -4.20
N ARG A 2 13.83 31.75 -4.63
CA ARG A 2 12.71 31.15 -3.88
C ARG A 2 12.92 29.64 -3.82
N ALA A 3 12.86 29.06 -2.62
CA ALA A 3 12.65 27.63 -2.49
C ALA A 3 11.25 27.34 -3.04
N GLU A 4 11.18 26.73 -4.21
CA GLU A 4 9.95 26.11 -4.71
C GLU A 4 9.71 24.86 -3.85
N GLY A 5 9.19 25.07 -2.64
CA GLY A 5 8.64 24.00 -1.81
C GLY A 5 7.38 23.49 -2.46
N GLY A 6 7.52 22.69 -3.52
CA GLY A 6 6.39 21.94 -4.07
C GLY A 6 6.06 20.84 -3.09
N SER A 7 4.94 20.96 -2.36
CA SER A 7 4.47 19.94 -1.42
C SER A 7 4.40 18.59 -2.15
N LYS A 8 5.32 17.68 -1.84
CA LYS A 8 5.38 16.39 -2.52
C LYS A 8 4.13 15.59 -2.16
N THR A 9 3.29 15.29 -3.14
CA THR A 9 2.13 14.42 -2.91
C THR A 9 2.60 12.97 -3.02
N TRP A 10 2.27 12.18 -2.01
CA TRP A 10 2.44 10.74 -1.98
C TRP A 10 1.07 10.05 -2.00
N TRP A 11 1.03 8.85 -2.56
CA TRP A 11 -0.15 8.00 -2.53
C TRP A 11 0.19 6.76 -1.72
N VAL A 12 -0.65 6.43 -0.76
CA VAL A 12 -0.48 5.26 0.09
C VAL A 12 -1.59 4.28 -0.21
N ILE A 13 -1.21 3.06 -0.58
CA ILE A 13 -2.13 1.93 -0.66
C ILE A 13 -1.99 1.12 0.62
N ARG A 14 -3.04 1.11 1.43
CA ARG A 14 -3.12 0.26 2.63
C ARG A 14 -3.87 -1.01 2.25
N VAL A 15 -3.20 -2.14 2.40
CA VAL A 15 -3.78 -3.46 2.19
C VAL A 15 -3.88 -4.14 3.52
N THR A 16 -5.09 -4.51 3.94
CA THR A 16 -5.32 -5.33 5.13
C THR A 16 -5.51 -6.77 4.69
N LEU A 17 -4.77 -7.68 5.29
CA LEU A 17 -4.71 -9.08 4.89
C LEU A 17 -4.36 -9.99 6.07
N GLU A 18 -4.57 -11.30 5.88
CA GLU A 18 -4.09 -12.33 6.81
C GLU A 18 -2.57 -12.52 6.67
N PRO A 19 -1.82 -12.85 7.75
CA PRO A 19 -0.36 -12.92 7.73
C PRO A 19 0.23 -13.79 6.61
N MET A 20 -0.44 -14.90 6.28
CA MET A 20 -0.01 -15.81 5.20
C MET A 20 -0.01 -15.19 3.80
N ALA A 21 -0.73 -14.08 3.58
CA ALA A 21 -0.79 -13.38 2.30
C ALA A 21 0.20 -12.19 2.24
N GLU A 22 0.98 -11.94 3.29
CA GLU A 22 1.89 -10.80 3.38
C GLU A 22 2.94 -10.82 2.28
N GLU A 23 3.75 -11.87 2.21
CA GLU A 23 4.83 -11.96 1.20
C GLU A 23 4.32 -11.93 -0.25
N PRO A 24 3.24 -12.67 -0.60
CA PRO A 24 2.64 -12.57 -1.93
C PRO A 24 2.20 -11.16 -2.31
N ILE A 25 1.47 -10.48 -1.42
CA ILE A 25 0.92 -9.15 -1.69
C ILE A 25 2.05 -8.11 -1.76
N SER A 26 3.04 -8.22 -0.87
CA SER A 26 4.27 -7.41 -0.90
C SER A 26 4.96 -7.49 -2.27
N THR A 27 5.06 -8.69 -2.83
CA THR A 27 5.67 -8.92 -4.15
C THR A 27 4.93 -8.17 -5.26
N VAL A 28 3.59 -8.18 -5.23
CA VAL A 28 2.79 -7.44 -6.22
C VAL A 28 2.96 -5.93 -6.05
N LEU A 29 2.97 -5.43 -4.82
CA LEU A 29 3.17 -4.00 -4.53
C LEU A 29 4.55 -3.51 -5.01
N TRP A 30 5.60 -4.32 -4.86
CA TRP A 30 6.92 -4.02 -5.42
C TRP A 30 6.92 -3.98 -6.95
N ARG A 31 6.24 -4.94 -7.60
CA ARG A 31 6.10 -4.95 -9.07
C ARG A 31 5.31 -3.75 -9.60
N ALA A 32 4.36 -3.25 -8.81
CA ALA A 32 3.59 -2.06 -9.12
C ALA A 32 4.39 -0.75 -8.98
N GLY A 33 5.66 -0.80 -8.56
CA GLY A 33 6.53 0.37 -8.50
C GLY A 33 6.41 1.18 -7.22
N THR A 34 6.04 0.55 -6.11
CA THR A 34 6.08 1.22 -4.80
C THR A 34 7.51 1.67 -4.47
N ALA A 35 7.64 2.84 -3.84
CA ALA A 35 8.92 3.36 -3.34
C ALA A 35 9.33 2.72 -2.00
N GLY A 36 8.36 2.17 -1.27
CA GLY A 36 8.58 1.49 -0.01
C GLY A 36 7.31 0.80 0.47
N ILE A 37 7.47 -0.19 1.34
CA ILE A 37 6.36 -0.89 1.98
C ILE A 37 6.64 -0.92 3.49
N SER A 38 5.63 -0.55 4.28
CA SER A 38 5.64 -0.72 5.74
C SER A 38 4.61 -1.77 6.11
N SER A 39 5.00 -2.78 6.88
CA SER A 39 4.07 -3.75 7.46
C SER A 39 3.77 -3.41 8.91
N SER A 40 2.55 -3.68 9.35
CA SER A 40 2.14 -3.52 10.75
C SER A 40 1.12 -4.59 11.10
N ALA A 41 1.29 -5.24 12.24
CA ALA A 41 0.34 -6.22 12.74
C ALA A 41 -0.76 -5.53 13.58
N VAL A 42 -2.02 -5.77 13.25
CA VAL A 42 -3.19 -5.17 13.93
C VAL A 42 -4.27 -6.23 14.10
N ASN A 43 -4.59 -6.61 15.35
CA ASN A 43 -5.64 -7.58 15.69
C ASN A 43 -5.57 -8.87 14.82
N ASP A 44 -4.44 -9.58 14.91
CA ASP A 44 -4.14 -10.83 14.17
C ASP A 44 -4.06 -10.71 12.64
N LYS A 45 -4.14 -9.48 12.11
CA LYS A 45 -4.02 -9.17 10.68
C LYS A 45 -2.74 -8.42 10.40
N VAL A 46 -2.34 -8.40 9.14
CA VAL A 46 -1.25 -7.58 8.63
C VAL A 46 -1.83 -6.45 7.79
N VAL A 47 -1.32 -5.24 8.04
CA VAL A 47 -1.59 -4.05 7.24
C VAL A 47 -0.29 -3.69 6.52
N LEU A 48 -0.31 -3.79 5.19
CA LEU A 48 0.77 -3.33 4.32
C LEU A 48 0.44 -1.93 3.81
N ALA A 49 1.27 -0.95 4.13
CA ALA A 49 1.21 0.39 3.57
C ALA A 49 2.30 0.54 2.49
N ALA A 50 1.90 0.59 1.23
CA ALA A 50 2.79 0.83 0.09
C ALA A 50 2.73 2.30 -0.36
N TYR A 51 3.88 2.93 -0.53
CA TYR A 51 4.02 4.36 -0.82
C TYR A 51 4.42 4.59 -2.28
N PHE A 52 3.63 5.37 -3.01
CA PHE A 52 3.83 5.67 -4.43
C PHE A 52 4.01 7.18 -4.62
N ALA A 53 4.97 7.56 -5.47
CA ALA A 53 5.19 8.96 -5.84
C ALA A 53 4.11 9.51 -6.78
N GLU A 54 3.43 8.62 -7.51
CA GLU A 54 2.34 8.93 -8.43
C GLU A 54 1.11 8.11 -8.06
N ARG A 55 -0.09 8.54 -8.48
CA ARG A 55 -1.32 7.81 -8.17
C ARG A 55 -1.32 6.45 -8.87
N PRO A 56 -1.31 5.32 -8.14
CA PRO A 56 -1.40 4.02 -8.78
C PRO A 56 -2.81 3.80 -9.34
N ASN A 57 -2.94 2.98 -10.38
CA ASN A 57 -4.26 2.56 -10.85
C ASN A 57 -4.79 1.48 -9.91
N LEU A 58 -5.63 1.88 -8.95
CA LEU A 58 -6.15 0.97 -7.92
C LEU A 58 -6.89 -0.24 -8.49
N ASN A 59 -7.63 -0.07 -9.60
CA ASN A 59 -8.34 -1.18 -10.24
C ASN A 59 -7.38 -2.20 -10.85
N GLN A 60 -6.33 -1.72 -11.51
CA GLN A 60 -5.28 -2.57 -12.06
C GLN A 60 -4.52 -3.28 -10.94
N LEU A 61 -4.08 -2.55 -9.92
CA LEU A 61 -3.36 -3.11 -8.79
C LEU A 61 -4.17 -4.19 -8.08
N ARG A 62 -5.47 -3.93 -7.86
CA ARG A 62 -6.38 -4.91 -7.28
C ARG A 62 -6.50 -6.15 -8.17
N ALA A 63 -6.67 -5.99 -9.47
CA ALA A 63 -6.74 -7.12 -10.40
C ALA A 63 -5.43 -7.95 -10.40
N GLU A 64 -4.27 -7.29 -10.32
CA GLU A 64 -2.97 -7.96 -10.21
C GLU A 64 -2.82 -8.72 -8.89
N ILE A 65 -3.24 -8.13 -7.78
CA ILE A 65 -3.26 -8.81 -6.47
C ILE A 65 -4.19 -10.04 -6.53
N GLU A 66 -5.41 -9.89 -7.03
CA GLU A 66 -6.38 -10.99 -7.14
C GLU A 66 -5.86 -12.11 -8.07
N ALA A 67 -5.25 -11.76 -9.21
CA ALA A 67 -4.64 -12.72 -10.13
C ALA A 67 -3.45 -13.45 -9.51
N PHE A 68 -2.59 -12.73 -8.78
CA PHE A 68 -1.41 -13.31 -8.14
C PHE A 68 -1.79 -14.27 -6.99
N LEU A 69 -2.75 -13.88 -6.16
CA LEU A 69 -3.29 -14.77 -5.11
C LEU A 69 -3.92 -16.02 -5.72
N THR A 70 -4.68 -15.87 -6.80
CA THR A 70 -5.28 -17.00 -7.53
C THR A 70 -4.20 -17.95 -8.08
N ALA A 71 -3.12 -17.41 -8.65
CA ALA A 71 -2.00 -18.21 -9.16
C ALA A 71 -1.29 -19.01 -8.07
N LEU A 72 -1.28 -18.50 -6.83
CA LEU A 72 -0.74 -19.17 -5.65
C LEU A 72 -1.76 -20.08 -4.94
N GLN A 73 -2.97 -20.22 -5.50
CA GLN A 73 -4.09 -20.94 -4.88
C GLN A 73 -4.47 -20.40 -3.49
N ILE A 74 -4.15 -19.13 -3.22
CA ILE A 74 -4.50 -18.45 -1.97
C ILE A 74 -5.91 -17.88 -2.12
N PRO A 75 -6.85 -18.22 -1.23
CA PRO A 75 -8.20 -17.67 -1.26
C PRO A 75 -8.21 -16.15 -1.19
N ARG A 76 -9.04 -15.50 -2.02
CA ARG A 76 -9.31 -14.06 -1.93
C ARG A 76 -9.75 -13.62 -0.52
N ALA A 77 -10.33 -14.51 0.28
CA ALA A 77 -10.75 -14.21 1.64
C ALA A 77 -9.60 -13.70 2.55
N HIS A 78 -8.35 -14.00 2.20
CA HIS A 78 -7.17 -13.48 2.91
C HIS A 78 -6.86 -12.01 2.59
N LEU A 79 -7.45 -11.45 1.53
CA LEU A 79 -7.43 -10.02 1.23
C LEU A 79 -8.69 -9.38 1.83
N ILE A 80 -8.50 -8.65 2.91
CA ILE A 80 -9.59 -8.12 3.74
C ILE A 80 -10.02 -6.74 3.23
N ASN A 81 -9.07 -5.85 2.98
CA ASN A 81 -9.35 -4.49 2.51
C ASN A 81 -8.21 -3.91 1.66
N ILE A 82 -8.54 -3.02 0.74
CA ILE A 82 -7.57 -2.17 0.03
C ILE A 82 -8.08 -0.73 0.06
N GLU A 83 -7.29 0.18 0.60
CA GLU A 83 -7.60 1.60 0.73
C GLU A 83 -6.53 2.45 0.05
N GLU A 84 -6.95 3.49 -0.66
CA GLU A 84 -6.08 4.51 -1.24
C GLU A 84 -6.17 5.78 -0.38
N GLU A 85 -5.04 6.26 0.11
CA GLU A 85 -4.92 7.50 0.86
C GLU A 85 -3.94 8.44 0.13
N ARG A 86 -4.34 9.70 -0.07
CA ARG A 86 -3.43 10.74 -0.57
C ARG A 86 -2.78 11.43 0.62
N LEU A 87 -1.45 11.38 0.70
CA LEU A 87 -0.65 12.10 1.69
C LEU A 87 0.01 13.32 1.03
N VAL A 88 -0.19 14.50 1.61
CA VAL A 88 0.57 15.70 1.23
C VAL A 88 1.75 15.82 2.18
N GLU A 89 2.94 16.19 1.69
CA GLU A 89 4.17 16.28 2.49
C GLU A 89 4.11 17.26 3.69
N GLU A 90 3.05 18.05 3.84
CA GLU A 90 2.85 18.86 5.07
C GLU A 90 2.14 18.05 6.18
N ASP A 91 1.35 17.03 5.83
CA ASP A 91 0.52 16.22 6.74
C ASP A 91 1.27 15.02 7.33
N TRP A 92 2.28 14.46 6.64
CA TRP A 92 2.99 13.27 7.13
C TRP A 92 3.77 13.54 8.43
N LEU A 93 4.35 14.73 8.60
CA LEU A 93 5.08 15.12 9.82
C LEU A 93 4.17 15.20 11.05
N GLN A 94 2.86 15.42 10.87
CA GLN A 94 1.89 15.49 11.97
C GLN A 94 1.39 14.11 12.40
N LYS A 95 1.21 13.14 11.48
CA LYS A 95 0.67 11.81 11.82
C LYS A 95 1.59 10.90 12.66
N TRP A 96 2.88 11.23 12.81
CA TRP A 96 3.83 10.46 13.64
C TRP A 96 3.91 10.93 15.10
N LYS A 97 3.11 11.91 15.52
CA LYS A 97 3.19 12.53 16.85
C LYS A 97 2.15 12.06 17.87
N GLU A 98 1.30 11.09 17.54
CA GLU A 98 0.34 10.48 18.46
C GLU A 98 0.72 9.04 18.81
#